data_AF-A0A7G5GYI4-F1
#
_entry.id   AF-A0A7G5GYI4-F1
#
_cell.length_a   1.000
_cell.length_b   1.000
_cell.length_c   1.000
_cell.angle_alpha   90.00
_cell.angle_beta   90.00
_cell.angle_gamma   90.00
#
_symmetry.space_group_name_H-M   'P 1'
#
loop_
_entity.id
_entity.type
_entity.pdbx_description
1 polymer ?
#
loop_
_entity_poly.entity_id
_entity_poly.type
_entity_poly.pdbx_seq_one_letter_code
_entity_poly.pdbx_strand_id
1 'polypeptide(L)' 'MGIEQFLLERAQKQGIEKGINEKTLAFTQTLIRETAFTADEIARLVGVSVTFVEDVKRSAS' A
#
# COMPACT_ATOMS: atom_id res chain seq x y z
N MET A 1 17.04 26.56 9.56
CA MET A 1 15.83 26.03 8.90
C MET A 1 14.63 26.70 9.53
N GLY A 2 13.82 27.40 8.73
CA GLY A 2 12.62 28.11 9.19
C GLY A 2 11.40 27.19 9.27
N ILE A 3 10.37 27.61 10.02
CA ILE A 3 9.14 26.82 10.26
C ILE A 3 8.45 26.44 8.93
N GLU A 4 8.54 27.28 7.91
CA GLU A 4 7.94 27.03 6.59
C GLU A 4 8.59 25.85 5.85
N GLN A 5 9.92 25.74 5.87
CA GLN A 5 10.64 24.60 5.27
C GLN A 5 10.27 23.30 5.98
N PHE A 6 10.17 23.33 7.31
CA PHE A 6 9.76 22.18 8.10
C PHE A 6 8.34 21.70 7.78
N LEU A 7 7.39 22.63 7.58
CA LEU A 7 6.01 22.29 7.19
C LEU A 7 5.94 21.70 5.78
N LEU A 8 6.72 22.23 4.84
CA LEU A 8 6.82 21.72 3.47
C LEU A 8 7.43 20.31 3.42
N GLU A 9 8.52 20.07 4.15
CA GLU A 9 9.15 18.75 4.23
C GLU A 9 8.21 17.70 4.86
N ARG A 10 7.47 18.09 5.90
CA ARG A 10 6.46 17.22 6.53
C ARG A 10 5.35 16.86 5.55
N ALA A 11 4.81 17.84 4.83
CA ALA A 11 3.74 17.60 3.86
C ALA A 11 4.21 16.70 2.70
N GLN A 12 5.44 16.89 2.22
CA GLN A 12 6.03 16.04 1.18
C GLN A 12 6.19 14.60 1.66
N LYS A 13 6.74 14.37 2.85
CA LYS A 13 6.89 13.01 3.42
C LYS A 13 5.54 12.31 3.56
N GLN A 14 4.54 13.00 4.09
CA GLN A 14 3.19 12.45 4.22
C GLN A 14 2.56 12.13 2.87
N GLY A 15 2.77 12.99 1.86
CA GLY A 15 2.30 12.75 0.49
C GLY A 15 2.95 11.51 -0.14
N ILE A 16 4.26 11.33 0.05
CA ILE A 16 5.01 10.16 -0.43
C ILE A 16 4.52 8.88 0.25
N GLU A 17 4.39 8.89 1.59
CA GLU A 17 3.89 7.74 2.35
C GLU A 17 2.46 7.35 1.92
N LYS A 18 1.58 8.34 1.74
CA LYS A 18 0.22 8.12 1.25
C LYS A 18 0.21 7.51 -0.15
N GLY A 19 1.02 8.05 -1.07
CA GLY A 19 1.12 7.56 -2.44
C GLY A 19 1.70 6.14 -2.53
N ILE A 20 2.65 5.78 -1.66
CA ILE A 20 3.17 4.41 -1.55
C ILE A 20 2.04 3.47 -1.09
N ASN A 21 1.31 3.84 -0.04
CA ASN A 21 0.23 3.01 0.48
C ASN A 21 -0.91 2.79 -0.54
N GLU A 22 -1.30 3.84 -1.28
CA GLU A 22 -2.31 3.74 -2.33
C GLU A 22 -1.87 2.82 -3.48
N LYS A 23 -0.61 2.92 -3.92
CA LYS A 23 -0.05 2.03 -4.95
C LYS A 23 0.03 0.59 -4.47
N THR A 24 0.46 0.37 -3.23
CA THR A 24 0.51 -0.96 -2.61
C THR A 24 -0.88 -1.60 -2.55
N LEU A 25 -1.90 -0.83 -2.15
CA LEU A 25 -3.28 -1.30 -2.14
C LEU A 25 -3.79 -1.65 -3.54
N ALA A 26 -3.64 -0.75 -4.50
CA ALA A 26 -4.08 -0.96 -5.88
C ALA A 26 -3.40 -2.18 -6.51
N PHE A 27 -2.08 -2.33 -6.30
CA PHE A 27 -1.32 -3.46 -6.81
C PHE A 27 -1.76 -4.79 -6.15
N THR A 28 -2.00 -4.79 -4.83
CA THR A 28 -2.54 -5.96 -4.12
C THR A 28 -3.91 -6.36 -4.68
N GLN A 29 -4.80 -5.38 -4.94
CA GLN A 29 -6.11 -5.62 -5.54
C GLN A 29 -6.01 -6.20 -6.96
N THR A 30 -5.10 -5.68 -7.79
CA THR A 30 -4.83 -6.23 -9.13
C THR A 30 -4.39 -7.68 -9.04
N LEU A 31 -3.46 -8.02 -8.14
CA LEU A 31 -3.00 -9.39 -7.97
C LEU A 31 -4.11 -10.34 -7.52
N ILE A 32 -4.97 -9.91 -6.59
CA ILE A 32 -6.13 -10.69 -6.14
C ILE A 32 -7.12 -10.96 -7.30
N ARG A 33 -7.29 -10.01 -8.24
CA ARG A 33 -8.26 -10.11 -9.34
C ARG A 33 -7.73 -10.86 -10.55
N GLU A 34 -6.47 -10.63 -10.91
CA GLU A 34 -5.91 -11.06 -12.20
C GLU A 34 -5.05 -12.32 -12.08
N THR A 35 -4.70 -12.75 -10.86
CA THR A 35 -3.86 -13.93 -10.64
C THR A 35 -4.56 -14.97 -9.77
N ALA A 36 -4.13 -16.22 -9.88
CA ALA A 36 -4.57 -17.32 -9.01
C ALA A 36 -3.67 -17.50 -7.77
N PHE A 37 -2.87 -16.49 -7.42
CA PHE A 37 -1.94 -16.57 -6.30
C PHE A 37 -2.67 -16.65 -4.96
N THR A 38 -2.07 -17.40 -4.05
CA THR A 38 -2.48 -17.47 -2.65
C THR A 38 -2.15 -16.16 -1.92
N ALA A 39 -2.83 -15.89 -0.80
CA ALA A 39 -2.58 -14.68 -0.02
C ALA A 39 -1.12 -14.58 0.47
N ASP A 40 -0.48 -15.71 0.79
CA ASP A 40 0.95 -15.80 1.14
C ASP A 40 1.88 -15.43 -0.02
N GLU A 41 1.54 -15.80 -1.25
CA GLU A 41 2.32 -15.44 -2.44
C GLU A 41 2.20 -13.94 -2.74
N ILE A 42 0.98 -13.41 -2.69
CA ILE A 42 0.74 -11.98 -2.89
C ILE A 42 1.45 -11.15 -1.81
N ALA A 43 1.36 -11.56 -0.54
CA ALA A 43 2.04 -10.91 0.56
C ALA A 43 3.56 -10.83 0.35
N ARG A 44 4.18 -11.92 -0.12
CA ARG A 44 5.62 -11.96 -0.44
C ARG A 44 6.00 -11.09 -1.64
N LEU A 45 5.18 -11.06 -2.69
CA LEU A 45 5.44 -10.25 -3.89
C LEU A 45 5.33 -8.75 -3.62
N VAL A 46 4.36 -8.35 -2.79
CA VAL A 46 4.09 -6.94 -2.49
C VAL A 46 4.92 -6.45 -1.29
N GLY A 47 5.41 -7.36 -0.43
CA GLY A 47 6.16 -7.03 0.78
C GLY A 47 5.27 -6.56 1.93
N VAL A 48 4.05 -7.10 2.03
CA VAL A 48 3.06 -6.78 3.06
C VAL A 48 2.70 -8.02 3.88
N SER A 49 1.94 -7.87 4.97
CA SER A 49 1.46 -9.01 5.75
C SER A 49 0.36 -9.77 5.01
N VAL A 50 0.26 -11.08 5.28
CA VAL A 50 -0.85 -11.91 4.77
C VAL A 50 -2.21 -11.38 5.27
N THR A 51 -2.25 -10.88 6.51
CA THR A 51 -3.45 -10.26 7.09
C THR A 51 -3.92 -9.06 6.27
N PHE A 52 -3.01 -8.22 5.79
CA PHE A 52 -3.36 -7.09 4.92
C PHE A 52 -3.98 -7.57 3.62
N VAL A 53 -3.42 -8.61 2.99
CA VAL A 53 -3.97 -9.17 1.75
C VAL A 53 -5.38 -9.73 1.96
N GLU A 54 -5.60 -10.45 3.06
CA GLU A 54 -6.93 -10.97 3.43
C GLU A 54 -7.95 -9.86 3.71
N ASP A 55 -7.55 -8.78 4.39
CA ASP A 55 -8.40 -7.61 4.61
C ASP A 55 -8.77 -6.93 3.29
N VAL A 56 -7.81 -6.75 2.39
CA VAL A 56 -8.06 -6.18 1.04
C VAL A 56 -9.01 -7.07 0.26
N LYS A 57 -8.85 -8.39 0.31
CA LYS A 57 -9.74 -9.36 -0.34
C LYS A 57 -11.16 -9.28 0.20
N ARG A 58 -11.32 -9.12 1.52
CA ARG A 58 -12.61 -8.96 2.18
C ARG A 58 -13.29 -7.64 1.80
N SER A 59 -12.54 -6.54 1.69
CA SER A 59 -13.07 -5.24 1.27
C SER A 59 -13.37 -5.14 -0.23
N ALA A 60 -12.80 -6.03 -1.04
CA ALA A 60 -13.01 -6.07 -2.49
C ALA A 60 -14.14 -7.03 -2.93
N SER A 61 -14.68 -7.82 -1.99
CA SER A 61 -15.84 -8.72 -2.15
C SER A 61 -17.14 -7.98 -1.88
#